data_AF-A0A1M6ILD6-F1
#
_entry.id   AF-A0A1M6ILD6-F1
#
_cell.length_a   1.000
_cell.length_b   1.000
_cell.length_c   1.000
_cell.angle_alpha   90.00
_cell.angle_beta   90.00
_cell.angle_gamma   90.00
#
_symmetry.space_group_name_H-M   'P 1'
#
loop_
_entity.id
_entity.type
_entity.pdbx_description
1 polymer ?
#
loop_
_entity_poly.entity_id
_entity_poly.type
_entity_poly.pdbx_seq_one_letter_code
_entity_poly.pdbx_strand_id
1 'polypeptide(L)' 'MKALASNICENCGRPMHHLYDFGTNKDGTINTEYCHSCYVRGKFVNHGKAVGRRPRKKVGKKREVAL' A
#
# COMPACT_ATOMS: atom_id res chain seq x y z
N MET A 1 28.15 13.53 -10.20
CA MET A 1 26.80 14.11 -10.00
C MET A 1 25.90 12.99 -9.49
N LYS A 2 25.69 12.91 -8.18
CA LYS A 2 25.04 11.78 -7.50
C LYS A 2 23.53 11.95 -7.67
N ALA A 3 22.95 11.24 -8.64
CA ALA A 3 21.51 11.22 -8.82
C ALA A 3 20.86 10.85 -7.49
N LEU A 4 19.99 11.75 -7.01
CA LEU A 4 19.17 11.63 -5.81
C LEU A 4 18.68 10.19 -5.68
N ALA A 5 18.98 9.59 -4.53
CA ALA A 5 18.50 8.26 -4.16
C ALA A 5 17.03 8.12 -4.55
N SER A 6 16.76 7.18 -5.44
CA SER A 6 15.43 6.70 -5.78
C SER A 6 14.83 6.11 -4.50
N ASN A 7 14.21 6.97 -3.68
CA ASN A 7 13.53 6.56 -2.47
C ASN A 7 12.23 5.90 -2.91
N ILE A 8 12.21 4.57 -2.95
CA ILE A 8 11.06 3.80 -3.37
C ILE A 8 10.34 3.36 -2.10
N CYS A 9 9.02 3.55 -2.05
CA CYS A 9 8.24 3.11 -0.90
C CYS A 9 8.28 1.58 -0.77
N GLU A 10 8.69 1.05 0.38
CA GLU A 10 8.83 -0.39 0.61
C GLU A 10 7.50 -1.16 0.63
N ASN A 11 6.37 -0.45 0.84
CA ASN A 11 5.04 -1.06 0.83
C ASN A 11 4.39 -1.13 -0.56
N CYS A 12 4.62 -0.12 -1.42
CA CYS A 12 3.90 -0.01 -2.69
C CYS A 12 4.80 0.07 -3.93
N GLY A 13 6.12 0.16 -3.77
CA GLY A 13 7.07 0.24 -4.87
C GLY A 13 7.03 1.54 -5.68
N ARG A 14 6.33 2.58 -5.20
CA ARG A 14 6.27 3.87 -5.90
C ARG A 14 7.54 4.70 -5.64
N PRO A 15 8.11 5.33 -6.67
CA PRO A 15 9.22 6.26 -6.50
C PRO A 15 8.72 7.56 -5.83
N MET A 16 9.46 8.03 -4.83
CA MET A 16 9.21 9.27 -4.10
C MET A 16 10.28 10.27 -4.53
N HIS A 17 9.85 11.35 -5.18
CA HIS A 17 10.75 12.38 -5.71
C HIS A 17 10.72 13.65 -4.86
N HIS A 18 9.60 13.94 -4.20
CA HIS A 18 9.40 15.14 -3.40
C HIS A 18 9.14 14.78 -1.94
N LEU A 19 9.48 15.71 -1.03
CA LEU A 19 9.18 15.60 0.41
C LEU A 19 7.69 15.32 0.70
N TYR A 20 6.79 15.80 -0.17
CA TYR A 20 5.35 15.58 -0.07
C TYR A 20 4.91 14.15 -0.42
N ASP A 21 5.74 13.40 -1.16
CA ASP A 21 5.48 12.00 -1.46
C ASP A 21 5.71 11.11 -0.24
N PHE A 22 6.55 11.55 0.70
CA PHE A 22 6.95 10.80 1.88
C PHE A 22 5.89 10.81 2.98
N GLY A 23 5.86 9.74 3.75
CA GLY A 23 4.97 9.56 4.88
C GLY A 23 5.32 10.45 6.06
N THR A 24 4.47 10.42 7.08
CA THR A 24 4.69 11.16 8.33
C THR A 24 4.67 10.22 9.52
N ASN A 25 5.64 10.39 10.42
CA ASN A 25 5.69 9.71 11.71
C ASN A 25 4.68 10.32 12.69
N LYS A 26 4.48 9.64 13.83
CA LYS A 26 3.57 10.11 14.89
C LYS A 26 4.00 11.47 15.44
N ASP A 27 5.31 11.72 15.50
CA ASP A 27 5.94 12.95 15.96
C ASP A 27 5.89 14.09 14.91
N GLY A 28 5.37 13.82 13.72
CA GLY A 28 5.28 14.80 12.62
C GLY A 28 6.55 14.88 11.75
N THR A 29 7.57 14.09 12.03
CA THR A 29 8.75 13.96 11.17
C THR A 29 8.42 13.23 9.87
N ILE A 30 9.18 13.51 8.80
CA ILE A 30 9.02 12.85 7.50
C ILE A 30 9.60 11.43 7.59
N ASN A 31 8.88 10.45 7.03
CA ASN A 31 9.32 9.08 6.94
C ASN A 31 9.85 8.74 5.55
N THR A 32 11.13 8.37 5.44
CA THR A 32 11.79 8.10 4.15
C THR A 32 11.55 6.70 3.59
N GLU A 33 10.99 5.79 4.40
CA GLU A 33 10.77 4.37 4.03
C GLU A 33 9.40 4.17 3.36
N TYR A 34 8.43 5.01 3.70
CA TYR A 34 7.03 4.87 3.28
C TYR A 34 6.50 6.17 2.71
N CYS A 35 5.63 6.08 1.70
CA CYS A 35 4.98 7.25 1.11
C CYS A 35 3.76 7.72 1.91
N HIS A 36 3.34 8.97 1.71
CA HIS A 36 2.15 9.57 2.33
C HIS A 36 0.85 8.82 2.01
N SER A 37 0.80 8.02 0.93
CA SER A 37 -0.38 7.19 0.63
C SER A 37 -0.39 5.87 1.41
N CYS A 38 0.77 5.44 1.93
CA CYS A 38 0.91 4.17 2.66
C CYS A 38 1.07 4.39 4.17
N TYR A 39 1.65 5.51 4.61
CA TYR A 39 1.96 5.78 6.01
C TYR A 39 1.76 7.26 6.36
N VAL A 40 0.80 7.53 7.25
CA VAL A 40 0.39 8.89 7.65
C VAL A 40 0.28 8.97 9.16
N ARG A 41 0.92 9.97 9.76
CA ARG A 41 0.87 10.27 11.20
C ARG A 41 1.16 9.04 12.08
N GLY A 42 2.13 8.22 11.68
CA GLY A 42 2.52 7.03 12.41
C GLY A 42 1.62 5.80 12.18
N LYS A 43 0.70 5.85 11.20
CA LYS A 43 -0.27 4.79 10.92
C LYS A 43 -0.23 4.38 9.46
N PHE A 44 -0.26 3.07 9.21
CA PHE A 44 -0.38 2.56 7.85
C PHE A 44 -1.79 2.77 7.31
N VAL A 45 -1.89 3.47 6.19
CA VAL A 45 -3.15 3.70 5.47
C VAL A 45 -3.33 2.55 4.49
N ASN A 46 -4.06 1.52 4.92
CA ASN A 46 -4.29 0.35 4.06
C ASN A 46 -5.37 0.69 3.01
N HIS A 47 -4.93 1.13 1.83
CA HIS A 47 -5.78 1.19 0.63
C HIS A 47 -6.06 -0.21 0.10
N GLY A 48 -6.93 -0.97 0.79
CA GLY A 48 -7.63 -2.13 0.22
C GLY A 48 -6.77 -3.29 -0.30
N LYS A 49 -5.45 -3.30 -0.12
CA LYS A 49 -4.65 -4.52 -0.22
C LYS A 49 -4.80 -5.22 1.13
N ALA A 50 -5.93 -5.89 1.31
CA ALA A 50 -6.15 -6.76 2.45
C ALA A 50 -5.05 -7.83 2.46
N VAL A 51 -3.94 -7.56 3.14
CA VAL A 51 -2.98 -8.58 3.54
C VAL A 51 -3.76 -9.52 4.46
N GLY A 52 -4.17 -10.66 3.92
CA GLY A 52 -4.78 -11.73 4.70
C GLY A 52 -6.31 -11.83 4.80
N ARG A 53 -7.10 -11.45 3.78
CA ARG A 53 -8.46 -12.05 3.64
C ARG A 53 -8.56 -12.83 2.35
N ARG A 54 -8.36 -14.16 2.46
CA ARG A 54 -8.72 -15.11 1.41
C ARG A 54 -10.15 -14.77 0.95
N PRO A 55 -10.41 -14.58 -0.35
CA PRO A 55 -11.79 -14.60 -0.81
C PRO A 55 -12.35 -15.98 -0.43
N ARG A 56 -13.37 -16.02 0.43
CA ARG A 56 -14.17 -17.23 0.61
C ARG A 56 -14.77 -17.51 -0.77
N LYS A 57 -14.14 -18.41 -1.55
CA LYS A 57 -14.72 -18.97 -2.76
C LYS A 57 -16.06 -19.58 -2.31
N LYS A 58 -17.17 -18.89 -2.52
CA LYS A 58 -18.47 -19.55 -2.50
C LYS A 58 -18.51 -20.37 -3.77
N VAL A 59 -18.18 -21.66 -3.65
CA VAL A 59 -18.54 -22.68 -4.63
C VAL A 59 -20.05 -22.56 -4.84
N GLY A 60 -20.44 -21.92 -5.95
CA GLY A 60 -21.80 -21.92 -6.45
C GLY A 60 -22.14 -23.34 -6.86
N LYS A 61 -22.94 -23.99 -6.02
CA LYS A 61 -23.51 -25.32 -6.20
C LYS A 61 -24.21 -25.39 -7.56
N LYS A 62 -23.91 -26.46 -8.32
CA LYS A 62 -24.56 -26.88 -9.57
C LYS A 62 -26.04 -26.52 -9.58
N ARG A 63 -26.51 -25.90 -10.66
CA ARG A 63 -27.89 -26.08 -11.13
C ARG A 63 -27.83 -26.67 -12.53
N GLU A 64 -28.07 -27.97 -12.52
CA GLU A 64 -28.59 -28.76 -13.62
C GLU A 64 -29.81 -28.07 -14.22
N VAL A 65 -29.77 -27.85 -15.54
CA VAL A 65 -30.98 -27.90 -16.35
C VAL A 65 -30.59 -28.64 -17.62
N ALA A 66 -31.02 -29.90 -17.66
CA ALA A 66 -31.08 -30.65 -18.90
C ALA A 66 -32.20 -30.05 -19.75
N LEU A 67 -31.87 -29.69 -20.99
CA LEU A 67 -32.83 -29.65 -22.08
C LEU A 67 -32.21 -30.40 -23.25
#